data_AF-A0A7C5ULN7-F1
#
_entry.id   AF-A0A7C5ULN7-F1
#
_cell.length_a   1.000
_cell.length_b   1.000
_cell.length_c   1.000
_cell.angle_alpha   90.00
_cell.angle_beta   90.00
_cell.angle_gamma   90.00
#
_symmetry.space_group_name_H-M   'P 1'
#
loop_
_entity.id
_entity.type
_entity.pdbx_description
1 polymer ?
#
loop_
_entity_poly.entity_id
_entity_poly.type
_entity_poly.pdbx_seq_one_letter_code
_entity_poly.pdbx_strand_id
1 'polypeptide(L)'
;MKNKSINSLTKMTYILWIIIIFILLGGCRKEITLSSKVSEGYCEWGIPNQSTKLLGPMDYNANYTGIIFSTRRAEKILIQGNFPHSRYASFMLYDQNLMPIDKLTDIEIVPRSGVNPFQPGIERARETLGEFELQVLMEPIPVGKKPPNTLYAGLTYDGKPNSRALLAYRVYLPDKGYGQIDNHPWAYFGGVNPPSFQIIDKQGNHICPKKFQTKINFLRMVLASLKINQEITSNPFKLVGQPQNPPVWINLGSEQSQEVSSSSLVPNLDTAYLATAVSNKFGELLVLRWVAPQTPAQTFFGKPFPEKYDLRYWSITFCYQDPKQPLGVYSEFGKTITDINVPMLPDGSRQIIIGLGAIPKPDFIPEDQWLSVEHKEGILVMRNILISPNYPGDFRKMPPGTITPENDKFTPGGVYCTIKELANNPDIGLTREKLIKNLKK
;
A
#
# COMPACT_ATOMS: atom_id res chain seq x y z
N MET A 1 33.44 -1.93 40.83
CA MET A 1 33.51 -2.33 39.41
C MET A 1 32.72 -3.61 39.19
N LYS A 2 31.98 -3.69 38.06
CA LYS A 2 31.28 -4.87 37.48
C LYS A 2 29.94 -5.32 38.09
N ASN A 3 28.85 -4.88 37.45
CA ASN A 3 27.85 -5.79 36.86
C ASN A 3 26.89 -5.00 35.95
N LYS A 4 27.35 -4.73 34.72
CA LYS A 4 26.52 -4.31 33.57
C LYS A 4 26.98 -5.14 32.37
N SER A 5 26.58 -6.41 32.26
CA SER A 5 26.76 -7.15 30.99
C SER A 5 25.82 -8.34 30.76
N ILE A 6 24.75 -8.53 31.54
CA ILE A 6 23.92 -9.76 31.41
C ILE A 6 22.65 -9.55 30.56
N ASN A 7 22.30 -8.32 30.15
CA ASN A 7 21.06 -8.05 29.40
C ASN A 7 21.18 -7.98 27.86
N SER A 8 22.38 -8.00 27.27
CA SER A 8 22.52 -7.95 25.80
C SER A 8 22.61 -9.34 25.16
N LEU A 9 23.22 -10.31 25.84
CA LEU A 9 23.40 -11.67 25.29
C LEU A 9 22.07 -12.44 25.19
N THR A 10 21.17 -12.29 26.15
CA THR A 10 19.85 -12.95 26.19
C THR A 10 18.86 -12.39 25.16
N LYS A 11 18.96 -11.11 24.80
CA LYS A 11 18.19 -10.53 23.66
C LYS A 11 18.75 -10.99 22.31
N MET A 12 20.07 -11.15 22.19
CA MET A 12 20.71 -11.55 20.94
C MET A 12 20.47 -13.04 20.61
N THR A 13 20.40 -13.90 21.63
CA THR A 13 20.04 -15.33 21.47
C THR A 13 18.56 -15.53 21.11
N TYR A 14 17.64 -14.69 21.60
CA TYR A 14 16.23 -14.71 21.18
C TYR A 14 16.04 -14.28 19.72
N ILE A 15 16.80 -13.29 19.25
CA ILE A 15 16.79 -12.86 17.83
C ILE A 15 17.33 -13.98 16.92
N LEU A 16 18.38 -14.69 17.34
CA LEU A 16 18.94 -15.83 16.60
C LEU A 16 18.00 -17.05 16.56
N TRP A 17 17.22 -17.31 17.60
CA TRP A 17 16.23 -18.40 17.61
C TRP A 17 15.02 -18.14 16.71
N ILE A 18 14.54 -16.90 16.60
CA ILE A 18 13.47 -16.50 15.67
C ILE A 18 13.93 -16.64 14.20
N ILE A 19 15.22 -16.40 13.93
CA ILE A 19 15.83 -16.56 12.60
C ILE A 19 15.84 -18.03 12.14
N ILE A 20 16.02 -18.99 13.05
CA ILE A 20 16.04 -20.43 12.73
C ILE A 20 14.62 -20.96 12.47
N ILE A 21 13.60 -20.45 13.18
CA ILE A 21 12.19 -20.85 12.96
C ILE A 21 11.66 -20.34 11.61
N PHE A 22 12.13 -19.18 11.12
CA PHE A 22 11.83 -18.69 9.77
C PHE A 22 12.46 -19.55 8.65
N ILE A 23 13.47 -20.36 8.95
CA ILE A 23 14.18 -21.20 7.98
C ILE A 23 13.55 -22.62 7.85
N LEU A 24 12.82 -23.10 8.86
CA LEU A 24 12.45 -24.53 8.96
C LEU A 24 10.96 -24.86 8.93
N LEU A 25 10.03 -23.89 8.95
CA LEU A 25 8.59 -24.16 8.84
C LEU A 25 7.98 -23.65 7.51
N GLY A 26 8.74 -23.78 6.43
CA GLY A 26 8.15 -23.92 5.09
C GLY A 26 7.46 -25.27 5.00
N GLY A 27 6.22 -25.36 5.48
CA GLY A 27 5.41 -26.56 5.34
C GLY A 27 5.39 -26.99 3.87
N CYS A 28 5.62 -28.29 3.62
CA CYS A 28 5.46 -28.90 2.31
C CYS A 28 4.03 -28.74 1.81
N ARG A 29 3.75 -27.63 1.12
CA ARG A 29 2.63 -27.50 0.18
C ARG A 29 3.25 -27.27 -1.19
N LYS A 30 2.76 -28.00 -2.19
CA LYS A 30 3.17 -27.85 -3.59
C LYS A 30 3.13 -26.36 -3.96
N GLU A 31 4.30 -25.77 -4.19
CA GLU A 31 4.39 -24.53 -4.95
C GLU A 31 3.72 -24.81 -6.29
N ILE A 32 2.66 -24.07 -6.62
CA ILE A 32 2.21 -23.98 -8.01
C ILE A 32 3.33 -23.24 -8.73
N THR A 33 4.26 -24.01 -9.28
CA THR A 33 5.32 -23.50 -10.13
C THR A 33 4.64 -23.08 -11.44
N LEU A 34 4.29 -21.80 -11.56
CA LEU A 34 4.07 -21.18 -12.87
C LEU A 34 5.44 -21.16 -13.56
N SER A 35 5.81 -22.31 -14.13
CA SER A 35 7.00 -22.49 -14.96
C SER A 35 6.74 -21.81 -16.30
N SER A 36 6.95 -20.50 -16.37
CA SER A 36 7.36 -19.89 -17.62
C SER A 36 8.85 -20.16 -17.75
N LYS A 37 9.27 -20.90 -18.79
CA LYS A 37 10.69 -20.98 -19.17
C LYS A 37 11.18 -19.55 -19.36
N VAL A 38 11.94 -19.03 -18.41
CA VAL A 38 12.55 -17.70 -18.56
C VAL A 38 13.55 -17.82 -19.70
N SER A 39 13.32 -17.06 -20.77
CA SER A 39 14.21 -17.00 -21.93
C SER A 39 15.61 -16.52 -21.50
N GLU A 40 16.62 -16.94 -22.25
CA GLU A 40 18.02 -16.58 -21.98
C GLU A 40 18.18 -15.06 -21.86
N GLY A 41 18.84 -14.59 -20.79
CA GLY A 41 19.06 -13.16 -20.51
C GLY A 41 17.95 -12.43 -19.74
N TYR A 42 16.80 -13.08 -19.48
CA TYR A 42 15.71 -12.53 -18.66
C TYR A 42 15.74 -13.05 -17.23
N CYS A 43 15.18 -12.27 -16.29
CA CYS A 43 15.18 -12.61 -14.87
C CYS A 43 13.74 -12.81 -14.33
N GLU A 44 13.61 -13.52 -13.19
CA GLU A 44 12.32 -13.75 -12.51
C GLU A 44 11.94 -12.60 -11.58
N TRP A 45 10.66 -12.24 -11.55
CA TRP A 45 10.11 -11.36 -10.52
C TRP A 45 10.09 -12.03 -9.14
N GLY A 46 10.38 -11.27 -8.09
CA GLY A 46 10.12 -11.71 -6.73
C GLY A 46 8.63 -11.59 -6.41
N ILE A 47 7.87 -12.69 -6.56
CA ILE A 47 6.46 -12.74 -6.18
C ILE A 47 6.38 -13.13 -4.69
N PRO A 48 5.87 -12.25 -3.80
CA PRO A 48 5.65 -12.62 -2.40
C PRO A 48 4.54 -13.66 -2.28
N ASN A 49 4.65 -14.56 -1.29
CA ASN A 49 3.56 -15.49 -0.97
C ASN A 49 2.44 -14.73 -0.20
N GLN A 50 1.17 -14.89 -0.58
CA GLN A 50 0.03 -14.16 0.02
C GLN A 50 -0.20 -14.52 1.49
N SER A 51 0.18 -15.73 1.90
CA SER A 51 0.02 -16.19 3.29
C SER A 51 1.06 -15.60 4.23
N THR A 52 1.99 -14.78 3.74
CA THR A 52 3.02 -14.19 4.58
C THR A 52 2.45 -12.97 5.26
N LYS A 53 2.54 -12.94 6.58
CA LYS A 53 2.36 -11.72 7.35
C LYS A 53 3.44 -10.71 6.91
N LEU A 54 3.05 -9.76 6.08
CA LEU A 54 3.96 -8.75 5.54
C LEU A 54 4.01 -7.54 6.48
N LEU A 55 5.23 -7.07 6.71
CA LEU A 55 5.51 -5.92 7.56
C LEU A 55 5.04 -4.63 6.86
N GLY A 56 4.11 -3.91 7.48
CA GLY A 56 3.57 -2.64 7.00
C GLY A 56 2.04 -2.64 6.83
N PRO A 57 1.44 -1.45 6.63
CA PRO A 57 0.04 -1.31 6.27
C PRO A 57 -0.13 -1.71 4.79
N MET A 58 -0.34 -3.00 4.53
CA MET A 58 -0.60 -3.56 3.21
C MET A 58 -2.04 -3.29 2.78
N ASP A 59 -2.24 -3.01 1.49
CA ASP A 59 -3.58 -3.03 0.90
C ASP A 59 -3.83 -4.42 0.30
N TYR A 60 -4.81 -5.15 0.80
CA TYR A 60 -5.10 -6.51 0.31
C TYR A 60 -5.77 -6.55 -1.07
N ASN A 61 -6.20 -5.41 -1.61
CA ASN A 61 -6.64 -5.28 -3.00
C ASN A 61 -5.51 -4.81 -3.91
N ALA A 62 -4.27 -4.74 -3.42
CA ALA A 62 -3.10 -4.41 -4.20
C ALA A 62 -2.11 -5.57 -4.24
N ASN A 63 -1.53 -5.75 -5.42
CA ASN A 63 -0.42 -6.66 -5.63
C ASN A 63 0.89 -5.89 -5.55
N TYR A 64 1.83 -6.44 -4.79
CA TYR A 64 3.17 -5.90 -4.62
C TYR A 64 4.17 -6.95 -5.08
N THR A 65 4.93 -6.63 -6.11
CA THR A 65 6.06 -7.44 -6.58
C THR A 65 7.26 -6.54 -6.76
N GLY A 66 8.45 -7.10 -6.83
CA GLY A 66 9.63 -6.27 -7.03
C GLY A 66 10.91 -7.04 -7.22
N ILE A 67 11.94 -6.28 -7.58
CA ILE A 67 13.28 -6.78 -7.81
C ILE A 67 14.27 -5.94 -7.00
N ILE A 68 15.24 -6.60 -6.39
CA ILE A 68 16.34 -5.95 -5.69
C ILE A 68 17.59 -6.15 -6.51
N PHE A 69 18.24 -5.05 -6.86
CA PHE A 69 19.41 -5.05 -7.72
C PHE A 69 20.53 -4.17 -7.14
N SER A 70 21.76 -4.40 -7.61
CA SER A 70 22.90 -3.57 -7.25
C SER A 70 23.11 -2.49 -8.29
N THR A 71 23.02 -1.24 -7.86
CA THR A 71 23.32 -0.05 -8.67
C THR A 71 24.82 0.06 -9.02
N ARG A 72 25.69 -0.65 -8.29
CA ARG A 72 27.14 -0.66 -8.55
C ARG A 72 27.53 -1.59 -9.69
N ARG A 73 26.77 -2.68 -9.88
CA ARG A 73 27.05 -3.71 -10.90
C ARG A 73 26.26 -3.48 -12.17
N ALA A 74 24.99 -3.10 -12.04
CA ALA A 74 24.15 -2.78 -13.18
C ALA A 74 24.62 -1.48 -13.84
N GLU A 75 24.45 -1.41 -15.16
CA GLU A 75 24.45 -0.18 -15.94
C GLU A 75 23.00 0.31 -16.15
N LYS A 76 22.13 -0.61 -16.56
CA LYS A 76 20.70 -0.34 -16.74
C LYS A 76 19.83 -1.58 -16.56
N ILE A 77 18.54 -1.36 -16.40
CA ILE A 77 17.50 -2.40 -16.45
C ILE A 77 16.54 -2.05 -17.58
N LEU A 78 16.22 -3.02 -18.43
CA LEU A 78 15.18 -2.89 -19.45
C LEU A 78 13.98 -3.72 -19.03
N ILE A 79 12.78 -3.17 -19.15
CA ILE A 79 11.53 -3.82 -18.73
C ILE A 79 10.50 -3.65 -19.84
N GLN A 80 9.87 -4.74 -20.25
CA GLN A 80 8.87 -4.76 -21.32
C GLN A 80 7.67 -5.58 -20.87
N GLY A 81 6.45 -5.13 -21.14
CA GLY A 81 5.25 -5.88 -20.81
C GLY A 81 3.98 -5.25 -21.36
N ASN A 82 2.85 -5.86 -21.03
CA ASN A 82 1.52 -5.30 -21.32
C ASN A 82 1.04 -4.45 -20.14
N PHE A 83 0.29 -3.40 -20.43
CA PHE A 83 -0.45 -2.69 -19.39
C PHE A 83 -1.40 -3.65 -18.66
N PRO A 84 -1.49 -3.57 -17.32
CA PRO A 84 -2.37 -4.43 -16.53
C PRO A 84 -3.83 -3.98 -16.63
N HIS A 85 -4.74 -4.95 -16.52
CA HIS A 85 -6.17 -4.71 -16.25
C HIS A 85 -6.35 -4.33 -14.78
N SER A 86 -6.20 -3.04 -14.46
CA SER A 86 -6.33 -2.57 -13.08
C SER A 86 -6.80 -1.13 -12.95
N ARG A 87 -7.14 -0.75 -11.72
CA ARG A 87 -7.45 0.63 -11.36
C ARG A 87 -6.23 1.54 -11.43
N TYR A 88 -5.10 1.05 -10.96
CA TYR A 88 -3.85 1.78 -10.88
C TYR A 88 -2.68 0.81 -10.95
N ALA A 89 -1.59 1.25 -11.57
CA ALA A 89 -0.31 0.57 -11.57
C ALA A 89 0.86 1.57 -11.53
N SER A 90 1.98 1.15 -10.93
CA SER A 90 3.17 2.01 -10.87
C SER A 90 4.44 1.21 -10.69
N PHE A 91 5.52 1.72 -11.26
CA PHE A 91 6.89 1.34 -10.96
C PHE A 91 7.50 2.35 -9.99
N MET A 92 8.01 1.89 -8.85
CA MET A 92 8.54 2.76 -7.80
C MET A 92 9.92 2.29 -7.37
N LEU A 93 10.87 3.22 -7.32
CA LEU A 93 12.22 2.97 -6.89
C LEU A 93 12.41 3.39 -5.44
N TYR A 94 13.10 2.53 -4.71
CA TYR A 94 13.55 2.77 -3.35
C TYR A 94 15.06 2.56 -3.26
N ASP A 95 15.70 3.39 -2.46
CA ASP A 95 17.12 3.25 -2.17
C ASP A 95 17.42 2.11 -1.20
N GLN A 96 18.69 1.99 -0.83
CA GLN A 96 19.19 1.01 0.12
C GLN A 96 18.60 1.06 1.54
N ASN A 97 17.86 2.12 1.87
CA ASN A 97 17.18 2.33 3.14
C ASN A 97 15.66 2.20 3.01
N LEU A 98 15.14 1.75 1.86
CA LEU A 98 13.71 1.69 1.53
C LEU A 98 13.03 3.07 1.47
N MET A 99 13.81 4.13 1.26
CA MET A 99 13.27 5.48 1.03
C MET A 99 12.93 5.62 -0.46
N PRO A 100 11.77 6.20 -0.81
CA PRO A 100 11.38 6.38 -2.21
C PRO A 100 12.30 7.39 -2.91
N ILE A 101 12.79 7.08 -4.12
CA ILE A 101 13.73 7.94 -4.86
C ILE A 101 13.26 8.33 -6.26
N ASP A 102 12.40 7.52 -6.89
CA ASP A 102 11.82 7.84 -8.20
C ASP A 102 10.55 7.01 -8.43
N LYS A 103 9.68 7.45 -9.35
CA LYS A 103 8.48 6.72 -9.76
C LYS A 103 8.15 6.92 -11.23
N LEU A 104 7.34 6.00 -11.75
CA LEU A 104 6.67 6.09 -13.02
C LEU A 104 5.29 5.45 -12.88
N THR A 105 4.25 6.26 -13.07
CA THR A 105 2.86 5.87 -12.85
C THR A 105 2.17 5.52 -14.16
N ASP A 106 1.19 4.62 -14.12
CA ASP A 106 0.52 4.06 -15.30
C ASP A 106 0.17 5.08 -16.40
N ILE A 107 -0.45 6.20 -16.04
CA ILE A 107 -0.91 7.25 -16.93
C ILE A 107 0.25 8.04 -17.58
N GLU A 108 1.44 8.03 -16.98
CA GLU A 108 2.63 8.70 -17.49
C GLU A 108 3.39 7.86 -18.53
N ILE A 109 3.13 6.55 -18.57
CA ILE A 109 3.84 5.62 -19.45
C ILE A 109 3.41 5.87 -20.90
N VAL A 110 4.39 6.20 -21.74
CA VAL A 110 4.21 6.26 -23.19
C VAL A 110 4.16 4.83 -23.73
N PRO A 111 3.10 4.40 -24.45
CA PRO A 111 3.02 3.04 -24.96
C PRO A 111 4.12 2.79 -26.01
N ARG A 112 4.73 1.61 -25.98
CA ARG A 112 5.59 1.12 -27.06
C ARG A 112 4.75 0.73 -28.28
N SER A 113 3.59 0.11 -28.04
CA SER A 113 2.62 -0.28 -29.06
C SER A 113 1.20 -0.12 -28.52
N GLY A 114 0.26 0.16 -29.43
CA GLY A 114 -1.13 0.46 -29.05
C GLY A 114 -1.28 1.82 -28.34
N VAL A 115 -2.21 1.88 -27.40
CA VAL A 115 -2.54 3.09 -26.62
C VAL A 115 -2.44 2.79 -25.14
N ASN A 116 -2.14 3.82 -24.33
CA ASN A 116 -2.13 3.68 -22.87
C ASN A 116 -3.58 3.59 -22.35
N PRO A 117 -4.00 2.45 -21.76
CA PRO A 117 -5.39 2.21 -21.33
C PRO A 117 -5.77 3.02 -20.08
N PHE A 118 -4.82 3.68 -19.43
CA PHE A 118 -5.04 4.54 -18.26
C PHE A 118 -5.42 5.97 -18.60
N GLN A 119 -5.34 6.33 -19.89
CA GLN A 119 -5.84 7.59 -20.42
C GLN A 119 -7.38 7.60 -20.46
N PRO A 120 -8.02 8.76 -20.26
CA PRO A 120 -9.47 8.90 -20.38
C PRO A 120 -10.01 8.43 -21.74
N GLY A 121 -11.21 7.85 -21.74
CA GLY A 121 -11.93 7.44 -22.94
C GLY A 121 -11.40 6.21 -23.68
N ILE A 122 -10.21 5.70 -23.30
CA ILE A 122 -9.64 4.51 -23.95
C ILE A 122 -10.38 3.24 -23.55
N GLU A 123 -10.78 2.45 -24.55
CA GLU A 123 -11.44 1.17 -24.35
C GLU A 123 -10.50 0.13 -23.71
N ARG A 124 -11.02 -0.55 -22.68
CA ARG A 124 -10.27 -1.51 -21.86
C ARG A 124 -10.82 -2.93 -21.89
N ALA A 125 -12.04 -3.12 -22.40
CA ALA A 125 -12.72 -4.42 -22.44
C ALA A 125 -12.20 -5.32 -23.57
N ARG A 126 -10.93 -5.68 -23.50
CA ARG A 126 -10.20 -6.50 -24.49
C ARG A 126 -9.16 -7.36 -23.78
N GLU A 127 -8.80 -8.51 -24.36
CA GLU A 127 -7.89 -9.45 -23.71
C GLU A 127 -6.51 -8.84 -23.41
N THR A 128 -5.91 -8.18 -24.41
CA THR A 128 -4.60 -7.54 -24.29
C THR A 128 -4.73 -6.03 -24.34
N LEU A 129 -4.16 -5.33 -23.36
CA LEU A 129 -3.96 -3.88 -23.43
C LEU A 129 -2.65 -3.57 -24.16
N GLY A 130 -2.39 -2.28 -24.44
CA GLY A 130 -1.16 -1.82 -25.09
C GLY A 130 0.11 -2.34 -24.40
N GLU A 131 1.25 -2.17 -25.06
CA GLU A 131 2.53 -2.59 -24.53
C GLU A 131 3.34 -1.39 -24.07
N PHE A 132 4.20 -1.60 -23.08
CA PHE A 132 5.16 -0.61 -22.64
C PHE A 132 6.57 -1.18 -22.67
N GLU A 133 7.53 -0.26 -22.78
CA GLU A 133 8.93 -0.49 -22.52
C GLU A 133 9.45 0.65 -21.67
N LEU A 134 10.20 0.32 -20.63
CA LEU A 134 10.81 1.28 -19.74
C LEU A 134 12.23 0.86 -19.36
N GLN A 135 13.01 1.83 -18.91
CA GLN A 135 14.37 1.60 -18.47
C GLN A 135 14.65 2.19 -17.09
N VAL A 136 15.53 1.55 -16.34
CA VAL A 136 16.09 2.07 -15.09
C VAL A 136 17.58 2.32 -15.30
N LEU A 137 18.03 3.55 -15.07
CA LEU A 137 19.42 3.96 -15.18
C LEU A 137 20.05 4.08 -13.80
N MET A 138 21.33 3.70 -13.67
CA MET A 138 22.09 3.81 -12.40
C MET A 138 22.72 5.20 -12.22
N GLU A 139 22.06 6.23 -12.73
CA GLU A 139 22.51 7.62 -12.77
C GLU A 139 21.61 8.51 -11.89
N PRO A 140 22.05 9.74 -11.54
CA PRO A 140 21.16 10.75 -10.98
C PRO A 140 20.04 11.15 -11.95
N ILE A 141 18.91 11.62 -11.43
CA ILE A 141 17.88 12.26 -12.26
C ILE A 141 18.52 13.48 -12.97
N PRO A 142 18.39 13.61 -14.31
CA PRO A 142 19.01 14.70 -15.05
C PRO A 142 18.37 16.03 -14.67
N VAL A 143 19.17 17.10 -14.73
CA VAL A 143 18.64 18.46 -14.62
C VAL A 143 17.82 18.76 -15.88
N GLY A 144 16.53 19.08 -15.69
CA GLY A 144 15.62 19.41 -16.79
C GLY A 144 14.64 18.28 -17.14
N LYS A 145 14.38 18.08 -18.43
CA LYS A 145 13.35 17.15 -18.89
C LYS A 145 13.81 15.71 -18.77
N LYS A 146 13.12 14.94 -17.94
CA LYS A 146 13.25 13.48 -17.82
C LYS A 146 12.79 12.81 -19.13
N PRO A 147 13.59 11.92 -19.75
CA PRO A 147 13.13 11.11 -20.87
C PRO A 147 11.90 10.28 -20.48
N PRO A 148 10.95 10.04 -21.41
CA PRO A 148 9.80 9.20 -21.13
C PRO A 148 10.25 7.80 -20.72
N ASN A 149 9.41 7.13 -19.93
CA ASN A 149 9.60 5.73 -19.51
C ASN A 149 10.97 5.42 -18.90
N THR A 150 11.60 6.40 -18.25
CA THR A 150 12.92 6.25 -17.65
C THR A 150 12.83 6.45 -16.14
N LEU A 151 13.55 5.66 -15.37
CA LEU A 151 13.67 5.76 -13.92
C LEU A 151 15.15 5.85 -13.53
N TYR A 152 15.45 6.50 -12.41
CA TYR A 152 16.83 6.77 -11.99
C TYR A 152 17.09 6.23 -10.58
N ALA A 153 18.10 5.37 -10.46
CA ALA A 153 18.44 4.67 -9.22
C ALA A 153 19.81 5.08 -8.64
N GLY A 154 20.51 6.03 -9.27
CA GLY A 154 21.91 6.35 -8.96
C GLY A 154 22.15 6.98 -7.58
N LEU A 155 21.17 7.73 -7.06
CA LEU A 155 21.26 8.41 -5.77
C LEU A 155 20.24 7.89 -4.76
N THR A 156 20.59 7.94 -3.47
CA THR A 156 19.67 7.74 -2.35
C THR A 156 18.74 8.92 -2.20
N TYR A 157 17.74 8.81 -1.33
CA TYR A 157 16.84 9.93 -1.00
C TYR A 157 17.61 11.19 -0.58
N ASP A 158 18.66 11.03 0.25
CA ASP A 158 19.53 12.13 0.70
C ASP A 158 20.60 12.57 -0.34
N GLY A 159 20.50 12.15 -1.61
CA GLY A 159 21.43 12.54 -2.66
C GLY A 159 22.83 11.88 -2.63
N LYS A 160 23.04 10.83 -1.83
CA LYS A 160 24.31 10.09 -1.77
C LYS A 160 24.35 8.98 -2.83
N PRO A 161 25.53 8.48 -3.24
CA PRO A 161 25.60 7.33 -4.15
C PRO A 161 24.84 6.11 -3.58
N ASN A 162 23.87 5.62 -4.35
CA ASN A 162 23.10 4.45 -3.97
C ASN A 162 23.89 3.17 -4.24
N SER A 163 23.83 2.15 -3.36
CA SER A 163 24.54 0.87 -3.56
C SER A 163 23.66 -0.28 -4.04
N ARG A 164 22.35 -0.15 -3.83
CA ARG A 164 21.30 -1.12 -4.16
C ARG A 164 19.95 -0.42 -4.18
N ALA A 165 19.04 -0.92 -4.99
CA ALA A 165 17.70 -0.39 -5.02
C ALA A 165 16.67 -1.53 -5.07
N LEU A 166 15.46 -1.22 -4.62
CA LEU A 166 14.26 -2.01 -4.87
C LEU A 166 13.46 -1.29 -5.95
N LEU A 167 13.18 -1.97 -7.05
CA LEU A 167 12.12 -1.59 -7.97
C LEU A 167 10.86 -2.38 -7.60
N ALA A 168 9.88 -1.69 -7.05
CA ALA A 168 8.57 -2.24 -6.76
C ALA A 168 7.64 -1.99 -7.95
N TYR A 169 6.94 -3.03 -8.39
CA TYR A 169 5.80 -2.92 -9.29
C TYR A 169 4.53 -3.15 -8.48
N ARG A 170 3.64 -2.16 -8.49
CA ARG A 170 2.38 -2.21 -7.76
C ARG A 170 1.22 -2.24 -8.74
N VAL A 171 0.25 -3.12 -8.48
CA VAL A 171 -1.00 -3.20 -9.25
C VAL A 171 -2.15 -3.17 -8.26
N TYR A 172 -2.88 -2.06 -8.21
CA TYR A 172 -4.01 -1.86 -7.30
C TYR A 172 -5.32 -2.15 -8.01
N LEU A 173 -6.17 -2.89 -7.31
CA LEU A 173 -7.52 -3.27 -7.70
C LEU A 173 -7.57 -3.72 -9.17
N PRO A 174 -7.06 -4.92 -9.49
CA PRO A 174 -7.29 -5.51 -10.80
C PRO A 174 -8.76 -5.50 -11.17
N ASP A 175 -9.05 -5.35 -12.46
CA ASP A 175 -10.43 -5.38 -12.95
C ASP A 175 -11.06 -6.75 -12.65
N LYS A 176 -12.38 -6.79 -12.57
CA LYS A 176 -13.15 -8.02 -12.33
C LYS A 176 -12.78 -9.09 -13.36
N GLY A 177 -12.41 -10.27 -12.87
CA GLY A 177 -11.94 -11.40 -13.67
C GLY A 177 -10.41 -11.49 -13.79
N TYR A 178 -9.68 -10.45 -13.40
CA TYR A 178 -8.22 -10.39 -13.48
C TYR A 178 -7.54 -10.31 -12.10
N GLY A 179 -8.33 -10.30 -11.02
CA GLY A 179 -7.84 -10.19 -9.65
C GLY A 179 -7.55 -11.53 -8.98
N GLN A 180 -6.97 -11.45 -7.78
CA GLN A 180 -6.72 -12.63 -6.95
C GLN A 180 -8.02 -13.29 -6.50
N ILE A 181 -9.04 -12.48 -6.20
CA ILE A 181 -10.37 -12.94 -5.81
C ILE A 181 -11.05 -13.78 -6.90
N ASP A 182 -10.68 -13.56 -8.16
CA ASP A 182 -11.19 -14.30 -9.31
C ASP A 182 -10.34 -15.54 -9.65
N ASN A 183 -9.30 -15.83 -8.85
CA ASN A 183 -8.32 -16.91 -9.09
C ASN A 183 -7.61 -16.82 -10.46
N HIS A 184 -7.41 -15.61 -10.99
CA HIS A 184 -6.71 -15.44 -12.26
C HIS A 184 -5.22 -15.86 -12.14
N PRO A 185 -4.66 -16.67 -13.07
CA PRO A 185 -3.27 -17.14 -12.99
C PRO A 185 -2.24 -16.02 -12.87
N TRP A 186 -2.53 -14.89 -13.50
CA TRP A 186 -1.70 -13.69 -13.51
C TRP A 186 -2.24 -12.54 -12.66
N ALA A 187 -3.00 -12.86 -11.62
CA ALA A 187 -3.62 -11.85 -10.76
C ALA A 187 -2.65 -10.81 -10.20
N TYR A 188 -1.41 -11.21 -9.88
CA TYR A 188 -0.37 -10.32 -9.35
C TYR A 188 0.06 -9.21 -10.31
N PHE A 189 -0.15 -9.43 -11.60
CA PHE A 189 0.25 -8.52 -12.65
C PHE A 189 -0.98 -7.92 -13.34
N GLY A 190 -2.16 -8.00 -12.72
CA GLY A 190 -3.40 -7.45 -13.28
C GLY A 190 -3.84 -8.17 -14.54
N GLY A 191 -3.81 -9.50 -14.54
CA GLY A 191 -4.39 -10.29 -15.62
C GLY A 191 -3.48 -10.55 -16.81
N VAL A 192 -2.29 -9.94 -16.85
CA VAL A 192 -1.34 -10.09 -17.97
C VAL A 192 -0.09 -10.83 -17.54
N ASN A 193 0.66 -11.38 -18.50
CA ASN A 193 1.95 -12.01 -18.21
C ASN A 193 2.87 -11.06 -17.43
N PRO A 194 3.71 -11.57 -16.51
CA PRO A 194 4.69 -10.75 -15.82
C PRO A 194 5.54 -9.96 -16.83
N PRO A 195 5.77 -8.64 -16.63
CA PRO A 195 6.66 -7.89 -17.51
C PRO A 195 8.02 -8.57 -17.59
N SER A 196 8.57 -8.76 -18.76
CA SER A 196 9.93 -9.27 -18.88
C SER A 196 10.94 -8.20 -18.43
N PHE A 197 12.04 -8.59 -17.79
CA PHE A 197 13.12 -7.65 -17.49
C PHE A 197 14.51 -8.26 -17.64
N GLN A 198 15.46 -7.39 -17.96
CA GLN A 198 16.87 -7.70 -18.12
C GLN A 198 17.69 -6.68 -17.33
N ILE A 199 18.68 -7.15 -16.56
CA ILE A 199 19.67 -6.26 -15.94
C ILE A 199 20.96 -6.41 -16.73
N ILE A 200 21.45 -5.31 -17.28
CA ILE A 200 22.67 -5.24 -18.09
C ILE A 200 23.76 -4.63 -17.20
N ASP A 201 24.90 -5.30 -17.07
CA ASP A 201 26.06 -4.77 -16.36
C ASP A 201 26.88 -3.81 -17.23
N LYS A 202 27.89 -3.16 -16.63
CA LYS A 202 28.76 -2.17 -17.32
C LYS A 202 29.64 -2.77 -18.42
N GLN A 203 29.68 -4.08 -18.56
CA GLN A 203 30.40 -4.79 -19.62
C GLN A 203 29.43 -5.24 -20.73
N GLY A 204 28.13 -4.95 -20.60
CA GLY A 204 27.10 -5.36 -21.53
C GLY A 204 26.55 -6.77 -21.28
N ASN A 205 26.94 -7.44 -20.19
CA ASN A 205 26.45 -8.79 -19.90
C ASN A 205 25.10 -8.75 -19.18
N HIS A 206 24.27 -9.75 -19.46
CA HIS A 206 23.03 -9.99 -18.72
C HIS A 206 23.35 -10.59 -17.34
N ILE A 207 22.85 -9.97 -16.28
CA ILE A 207 23.00 -10.44 -14.90
C ILE A 207 21.64 -10.62 -14.24
N CYS A 208 21.45 -11.70 -13.48
CA CYS A 208 20.25 -11.88 -12.66
C CYS A 208 20.59 -11.97 -11.16
N PRO A 209 19.77 -11.35 -10.29
CA PRO A 209 19.95 -11.49 -8.85
C PRO A 209 19.74 -12.95 -8.41
N LYS A 210 20.73 -13.53 -7.72
CA LYS A 210 20.57 -14.87 -7.12
C LYS A 210 19.57 -14.79 -5.95
N LYS A 211 18.60 -15.72 -5.88
CA LYS A 211 17.54 -15.76 -4.84
C LYS A 211 18.07 -15.57 -3.42
N PHE A 212 19.16 -16.26 -3.05
CA PHE A 212 19.80 -16.13 -1.73
C PHE A 212 20.34 -14.71 -1.47
N GLN A 213 20.99 -14.10 -2.47
CA GLN A 213 21.54 -12.75 -2.36
C GLN A 213 20.43 -11.69 -2.26
N THR A 214 19.31 -11.89 -2.98
CA THR A 214 18.11 -11.06 -2.87
C THR A 214 17.56 -11.08 -1.45
N LYS A 215 17.41 -12.26 -0.83
CA LYS A 215 16.95 -12.38 0.57
C LYS A 215 17.88 -11.64 1.55
N ILE A 216 19.19 -11.81 1.42
CA ILE A 216 20.17 -11.09 2.25
C ILE A 216 20.08 -9.58 2.05
N ASN A 217 19.96 -9.12 0.80
CA ASN A 217 19.88 -7.70 0.50
C ASN A 217 18.59 -7.09 1.05
N PHE A 218 17.45 -7.77 0.90
CA PHE A 218 16.19 -7.35 1.47
C PHE A 218 16.29 -7.19 2.99
N LEU A 219 16.82 -8.20 3.69
CA LEU A 219 17.01 -8.15 5.14
C LEU A 219 17.89 -6.94 5.55
N ARG A 220 18.97 -6.68 4.83
CA ARG A 220 19.84 -5.51 5.08
C ARG A 220 19.09 -4.19 4.92
N MET A 221 18.27 -4.07 3.87
CA MET A 221 17.48 -2.87 3.60
C MET A 221 16.41 -2.66 4.68
N VAL A 222 15.69 -3.73 5.08
CA VAL A 222 14.73 -3.69 6.18
C VAL A 222 15.41 -3.25 7.49
N LEU A 223 16.54 -3.85 7.85
CA LEU A 223 17.29 -3.47 9.06
C LEU A 223 17.78 -2.01 9.02
N ALA A 224 18.18 -1.50 7.86
CA ALA A 224 18.56 -0.10 7.70
C ALA A 224 17.35 0.82 7.91
N SER A 225 16.22 0.52 7.27
CA SER A 225 14.96 1.26 7.43
C SER A 225 14.46 1.26 8.88
N LEU A 226 14.53 0.13 9.57
CA LEU A 226 14.13 0.00 10.97
C LEU A 226 15.01 0.85 11.91
N LYS A 227 16.31 0.99 11.62
CA LYS A 227 17.21 1.85 12.41
C LYS A 227 16.87 3.33 12.26
N ILE A 228 16.51 3.76 11.06
CA ILE A 228 16.08 5.14 10.79
C ILE A 228 14.76 5.42 11.54
N ASN A 229 13.85 4.44 11.55
CA ASN A 229 12.48 4.60 12.03
C ASN A 229 12.21 3.88 13.37
N GLN A 230 13.22 3.72 14.21
CA GLN A 230 13.15 2.84 15.40
C GLN A 230 12.02 3.24 16.37
N GLU A 231 11.76 4.54 16.53
CA GLU A 231 10.71 5.02 17.41
C GLU A 231 9.30 4.72 16.92
N ILE A 232 9.05 4.92 15.63
CA ILE A 232 7.75 4.69 15.00
C ILE A 232 7.46 3.19 14.88
N THR A 233 8.46 2.42 14.50
CA THR A 233 8.36 0.96 14.33
C THR A 233 8.12 0.23 15.65
N SER A 234 8.55 0.79 16.78
CA SER A 234 8.32 0.20 18.11
C SER A 234 6.95 0.56 18.70
N ASN A 235 6.37 1.70 18.32
CA ASN A 235 5.02 2.08 18.71
C ASN A 235 4.33 2.91 17.61
N PRO A 236 3.48 2.30 16.78
CA PRO A 236 2.81 3.00 15.71
C PRO A 236 1.78 4.03 16.20
N PHE A 237 1.29 3.90 17.44
CA PHE A 237 0.46 4.92 18.10
C PHE A 237 1.22 6.22 18.37
N LYS A 238 2.56 6.26 18.27
CA LYS A 238 3.29 7.54 18.29
C LYS A 238 2.95 8.42 17.08
N LEU A 239 2.64 7.82 15.93
CA LEU A 239 2.25 8.57 14.73
C LEU A 239 0.82 9.06 14.79
N VAL A 240 -0.08 8.22 15.31
CA VAL A 240 -1.53 8.46 15.23
C VAL A 240 -2.17 8.92 16.53
N GLY A 241 -1.41 8.92 17.63
CA GLY A 241 -1.92 9.12 18.98
C GLY A 241 -2.65 7.90 19.53
N GLN A 242 -3.21 8.04 20.74
CA GLN A 242 -4.06 7.02 21.35
C GLN A 242 -5.46 7.04 20.72
N PRO A 243 -6.22 5.92 20.77
CA PRO A 243 -7.62 5.93 20.33
C PRO A 243 -8.46 6.95 21.09
N GLN A 244 -9.29 7.68 20.34
CA GLN A 244 -10.19 8.74 20.83
C GLN A 244 -11.64 8.44 20.45
N ASN A 245 -12.60 9.10 21.13
CA ASN A 245 -14.03 9.06 20.83
C ASN A 245 -14.58 10.50 20.73
N PRO A 246 -14.95 10.98 19.52
CA PRO A 246 -14.90 10.28 18.23
C PRO A 246 -13.45 10.01 17.76
N PRO A 247 -13.23 9.10 16.79
CA PRO A 247 -11.92 8.91 16.18
C PRO A 247 -11.40 10.20 15.53
N VAL A 248 -10.10 10.46 15.68
CA VAL A 248 -9.43 11.64 15.11
C VAL A 248 -8.49 11.17 14.01
N TRP A 249 -8.64 11.71 12.80
CA TRP A 249 -7.80 11.37 11.66
C TRP A 249 -6.54 12.24 11.61
N ILE A 250 -5.43 11.58 11.33
CA ILE A 250 -4.10 12.16 11.21
C ILE A 250 -3.69 12.13 9.74
N ASN A 251 -3.29 13.29 9.23
CA ASN A 251 -2.69 13.44 7.91
C ASN A 251 -1.22 12.97 7.95
N LEU A 252 -0.97 11.82 7.33
CA LEU A 252 0.36 11.25 7.10
C LEU A 252 0.81 11.45 5.64
N GLY A 253 0.03 12.14 4.83
CA GLY A 253 0.22 12.31 3.39
C GLY A 253 0.77 13.67 2.97
N SER A 254 0.86 14.66 3.87
CA SER A 254 1.49 15.96 3.58
C SER A 254 2.92 15.80 3.07
N GLU A 255 3.38 16.72 2.24
CA GLU A 255 4.78 16.74 1.76
C GLU A 255 5.79 16.74 2.92
N GLN A 256 5.50 17.50 3.99
CA GLN A 256 6.32 17.53 5.21
C GLN A 256 6.30 16.20 5.98
N SER A 257 5.19 15.46 5.91
CA SER A 257 5.10 14.11 6.45
C SER A 257 5.63 13.04 5.49
N GLN A 258 6.09 13.33 4.27
CA GLN A 258 6.65 12.27 3.42
C GLN A 258 7.92 11.67 4.05
N GLU A 259 8.73 12.46 4.74
CA GLU A 259 9.86 12.00 5.59
C GLU A 259 9.40 11.21 6.83
N VAL A 260 8.21 11.51 7.35
CA VAL A 260 7.61 10.80 8.51
C VAL A 260 6.84 9.55 8.06
N SER A 261 6.27 9.53 6.86
CA SER A 261 5.50 8.43 6.24
C SER A 261 6.41 7.41 5.57
N SER A 262 7.64 7.79 5.22
CA SER A 262 8.74 6.87 4.92
C SER A 262 9.17 6.03 6.12
N SER A 263 8.56 6.24 7.29
CA SER A 263 8.59 5.28 8.39
C SER A 263 7.75 4.02 8.14
N SER A 264 6.79 4.09 7.23
CA SER A 264 6.18 2.91 6.64
C SER A 264 7.15 2.32 5.61
N LEU A 265 7.39 1.02 5.67
CA LEU A 265 8.29 0.38 4.71
C LEU A 265 7.74 0.57 3.29
N VAL A 266 8.53 1.19 2.42
CA VAL A 266 8.27 1.24 0.98
C VAL A 266 6.95 1.99 0.65
N PRO A 267 6.81 3.29 0.98
CA PRO A 267 5.57 4.05 0.77
C PRO A 267 5.30 4.30 -0.72
N ASN A 268 4.04 4.44 -1.13
CA ASN A 268 3.69 4.83 -2.50
C ASN A 268 3.65 6.38 -2.63
N LEU A 269 4.47 6.94 -3.53
CA LEU A 269 4.58 8.38 -3.79
C LEU A 269 3.34 9.01 -4.46
N ASP A 270 2.38 8.21 -4.91
CA ASP A 270 1.09 8.69 -5.42
C ASP A 270 -0.02 8.73 -4.37
N THR A 271 0.28 8.25 -3.15
CA THR A 271 -0.71 8.08 -2.10
C THR A 271 -0.62 9.17 -1.04
N ALA A 272 -1.74 9.80 -0.73
CA ALA A 272 -1.91 10.50 0.54
C ALA A 272 -2.47 9.52 1.57
N TYR A 273 -1.72 9.28 2.64
CA TYR A 273 -2.12 8.39 3.73
C TYR A 273 -2.79 9.19 4.84
N LEU A 274 -3.94 8.70 5.32
CA LEU A 274 -4.55 9.16 6.57
C LEU A 274 -4.63 7.98 7.52
N ALA A 275 -4.58 8.24 8.82
CA ALA A 275 -4.75 7.18 9.79
C ALA A 275 -5.46 7.64 11.06
N THR A 276 -6.13 6.72 11.74
CA THR A 276 -6.73 6.96 13.04
C THR A 276 -6.60 5.73 13.95
N ALA A 277 -6.33 5.95 15.22
CA ALA A 277 -6.29 4.90 16.23
C ALA A 277 -7.71 4.57 16.71
N VAL A 278 -8.04 3.27 16.79
CA VAL A 278 -9.39 2.80 17.14
C VAL A 278 -9.35 1.74 18.24
N SER A 279 -10.36 1.69 19.10
CA SER A 279 -10.44 0.74 20.21
C SER A 279 -11.88 0.45 20.62
N ASN A 280 -12.15 -0.82 20.95
CA ASN A 280 -13.45 -1.26 21.41
C ASN A 280 -13.80 -0.78 22.84
N LYS A 281 -12.87 -0.11 23.53
CA LYS A 281 -13.10 0.47 24.86
C LYS A 281 -14.20 1.55 24.87
N PHE A 282 -14.53 2.11 23.71
CA PHE A 282 -15.56 3.13 23.54
C PHE A 282 -16.91 2.56 23.07
N GLY A 283 -16.94 1.30 22.67
CA GLY A 283 -18.08 0.65 22.03
C GLY A 283 -17.59 -0.53 21.21
N GLU A 284 -18.38 -1.59 21.15
CA GLU A 284 -18.00 -2.81 20.43
C GLU A 284 -18.05 -2.61 18.90
N LEU A 285 -18.87 -1.67 18.43
CA LEU A 285 -18.94 -1.24 17.04
C LEU A 285 -18.36 0.16 16.85
N LEU A 286 -17.73 0.38 15.69
CA LEU A 286 -17.39 1.70 15.17
C LEU A 286 -18.11 1.92 13.84
N VAL A 287 -19.02 2.88 13.80
CA VAL A 287 -19.72 3.31 12.58
C VAL A 287 -18.94 4.46 11.96
N LEU A 288 -18.43 4.26 10.75
CA LEU A 288 -17.79 5.29 9.94
C LEU A 288 -18.73 5.77 8.84
N ARG A 289 -18.84 7.09 8.66
CA ARG A 289 -19.66 7.68 7.58
C ARG A 289 -19.05 8.96 7.01
N TRP A 290 -19.06 9.09 5.68
CA TRP A 290 -18.58 10.29 4.99
C TRP A 290 -19.12 10.42 3.57
N VAL A 291 -18.98 11.63 3.01
CA VAL A 291 -19.10 11.83 1.56
C VAL A 291 -17.77 11.44 0.94
N ALA A 292 -17.74 10.28 0.31
CA ALA A 292 -16.53 9.77 -0.30
C ALA A 292 -16.20 10.52 -1.60
N PRO A 293 -14.92 10.79 -1.89
CA PRO A 293 -14.51 11.33 -3.18
C PRO A 293 -14.96 10.42 -4.32
N GLN A 294 -15.32 11.02 -5.45
CA GLN A 294 -15.69 10.27 -6.64
C GLN A 294 -14.47 9.56 -7.22
N THR A 295 -14.59 8.25 -7.38
CA THR A 295 -13.59 7.42 -8.06
C THR A 295 -14.13 6.96 -9.41
N PRO A 296 -13.27 6.53 -10.34
CA PRO A 296 -13.73 5.99 -11.62
C PRO A 296 -14.31 4.57 -11.53
N ALA A 297 -15.05 4.21 -10.47
CA ALA A 297 -15.49 2.87 -10.06
C ALA A 297 -15.90 1.91 -11.21
N GLN A 298 -16.47 2.42 -12.30
CA GLN A 298 -16.78 1.65 -13.51
C GLN A 298 -15.60 0.91 -14.17
N THR A 299 -14.34 1.36 -14.04
CA THR A 299 -13.22 0.64 -14.67
C THR A 299 -12.97 -0.73 -14.06
N PHE A 300 -13.45 -1.00 -12.83
CA PHE A 300 -13.41 -2.35 -12.27
C PHE A 300 -14.19 -3.34 -13.14
N PHE A 301 -15.15 -2.87 -13.92
CA PHE A 301 -15.91 -3.66 -14.91
C PHE A 301 -15.38 -3.48 -16.35
N GLY A 302 -14.11 -3.10 -16.51
CA GLY A 302 -13.46 -2.93 -17.82
C GLY A 302 -13.93 -1.71 -18.62
N LYS A 303 -14.68 -0.78 -18.01
CA LYS A 303 -15.06 0.47 -18.67
C LYS A 303 -13.88 1.46 -18.74
N PRO A 304 -13.84 2.37 -19.73
CA PRO A 304 -12.82 3.41 -19.82
C PRO A 304 -12.74 4.31 -18.57
N PHE A 305 -11.57 4.92 -18.37
CA PHE A 305 -11.47 6.03 -17.41
C PHE A 305 -12.32 7.22 -17.89
N PRO A 306 -13.05 7.87 -16.97
CA PRO A 306 -13.74 9.11 -17.28
C PRO A 306 -12.74 10.28 -17.28
N GLU A 307 -13.12 11.38 -17.93
CA GLU A 307 -12.33 12.63 -17.98
C GLU A 307 -12.15 13.29 -16.60
N LYS A 308 -13.13 13.10 -15.71
CA LYS A 308 -13.17 13.78 -14.40
C LYS A 308 -13.54 12.79 -13.29
N TYR A 309 -12.79 12.88 -12.20
CA TYR A 309 -13.00 12.19 -10.94
C TYR A 309 -12.10 12.86 -9.88
N ASP A 310 -12.38 12.64 -8.59
CA ASP A 310 -11.66 13.29 -7.49
C ASP A 310 -10.34 12.59 -7.18
N LEU A 311 -10.33 11.25 -7.21
CA LEU A 311 -9.14 10.44 -7.00
C LEU A 311 -9.21 9.10 -7.75
N ARG A 312 -8.07 8.47 -8.01
CA ARG A 312 -8.03 7.22 -8.77
C ARG A 312 -8.53 6.04 -7.95
N TYR A 313 -8.16 5.95 -6.68
CA TYR A 313 -8.53 4.84 -5.81
C TYR A 313 -8.45 5.22 -4.33
N TRP A 314 -9.40 4.74 -3.53
CA TRP A 314 -9.28 4.80 -2.08
C TRP A 314 -9.52 3.45 -1.41
N SER A 315 -8.82 3.23 -0.30
CA SER A 315 -9.02 2.06 0.57
C SER A 315 -8.90 2.42 2.04
N ILE A 316 -9.53 1.62 2.89
CA ILE A 316 -9.35 1.64 4.34
C ILE A 316 -8.91 0.23 4.77
N THR A 317 -7.78 0.14 5.47
CA THR A 317 -7.26 -1.11 6.00
C THR A 317 -7.21 -1.05 7.52
N PHE A 318 -7.66 -2.13 8.17
CA PHE A 318 -7.38 -2.30 9.59
C PHE A 318 -5.99 -2.90 9.81
N CYS A 319 -5.19 -2.22 10.62
CA CYS A 319 -3.85 -2.62 11.01
C CYS A 319 -3.73 -2.80 12.52
N TYR A 320 -2.88 -3.72 12.94
CA TYR A 320 -2.61 -4.01 14.35
C TYR A 320 -1.10 -4.18 14.58
N GLN A 321 -0.69 -4.04 15.84
CA GLN A 321 0.66 -4.41 16.27
C GLN A 321 0.62 -5.84 16.81
N ASP A 322 1.49 -6.71 16.30
CA ASP A 322 1.60 -8.09 16.81
C ASP A 322 2.49 -8.11 18.06
N PRO A 323 1.98 -8.53 19.23
CA PRO A 323 2.80 -8.69 20.42
C PRO A 323 3.97 -9.67 20.24
N LYS A 324 3.83 -10.65 19.35
CA LYS A 324 4.87 -11.64 19.03
C LYS A 324 5.86 -11.15 17.98
N GLN A 325 5.50 -10.13 17.19
CA GLN A 325 6.34 -9.53 16.15
C GLN A 325 6.33 -8.00 16.29
N PRO A 326 6.93 -7.44 17.35
CA PRO A 326 6.70 -6.05 17.77
C PRO A 326 7.32 -4.99 16.85
N LEU A 327 7.98 -5.41 15.77
CA LEU A 327 8.54 -4.50 14.78
C LEU A 327 7.43 -4.17 13.77
N GLY A 328 6.90 -2.96 13.86
CA GLY A 328 5.95 -2.36 12.91
C GLY A 328 4.48 -2.75 13.09
N VAL A 329 3.69 -2.39 12.07
CA VAL A 329 2.26 -2.70 11.97
C VAL A 329 2.03 -3.77 10.92
N TYR A 330 0.97 -4.54 11.11
CA TYR A 330 0.53 -5.57 10.18
C TYR A 330 -0.91 -5.31 9.82
N SER A 331 -1.26 -5.59 8.58
CA SER A 331 -2.66 -5.56 8.15
C SER A 331 -3.32 -6.88 8.52
N GLU A 332 -4.57 -6.81 8.97
CA GLU A 332 -5.34 -8.03 9.20
C GLU A 332 -5.83 -8.58 7.85
N PHE A 333 -5.59 -9.87 7.63
CA PHE A 333 -5.81 -10.51 6.35
C PHE A 333 -7.26 -10.37 5.88
N GLY A 334 -7.45 -9.88 4.65
CA GLY A 334 -8.77 -9.65 4.08
C GLY A 334 -9.56 -8.49 4.71
N LYS A 335 -8.96 -7.70 5.62
CA LYS A 335 -9.63 -6.56 6.28
C LYS A 335 -9.26 -5.23 5.63
N THR A 336 -9.36 -5.21 4.31
CA THR A 336 -9.25 -3.99 3.50
C THR A 336 -10.50 -3.83 2.67
N ILE A 337 -11.11 -2.65 2.77
CA ILE A 337 -12.28 -2.23 2.00
C ILE A 337 -11.88 -1.10 1.06
N THR A 338 -12.53 -1.06 -0.09
CA THR A 338 -12.22 -0.14 -1.18
C THR A 338 -13.47 0.59 -1.66
N ASP A 339 -13.27 1.52 -2.57
CA ASP A 339 -14.31 2.30 -3.24
C ASP A 339 -15.39 1.48 -3.95
N ILE A 340 -15.06 0.26 -4.39
CA ILE A 340 -16.03 -0.65 -5.00
C ILE A 340 -16.79 -1.53 -4.01
N ASN A 341 -16.30 -1.66 -2.76
CA ASN A 341 -16.93 -2.55 -1.77
C ASN A 341 -18.07 -1.88 -1.02
N VAL A 342 -18.00 -0.56 -0.83
CA VAL A 342 -18.94 0.18 0.02
C VAL A 342 -19.94 0.91 -0.86
N PRO A 343 -21.25 0.60 -0.84
CA PRO A 343 -22.21 1.28 -1.69
C PRO A 343 -22.38 2.76 -1.31
N MET A 344 -22.78 3.57 -2.28
CA MET A 344 -23.24 4.93 -2.01
C MET A 344 -24.69 4.90 -1.53
N LEU A 345 -24.96 5.62 -0.46
CA LEU A 345 -26.28 5.74 0.15
C LEU A 345 -27.10 6.84 -0.54
N PRO A 346 -28.44 6.88 -0.36
CA PRO A 346 -29.30 7.86 -1.03
C PRO A 346 -28.95 9.33 -0.78
N ASP A 347 -28.28 9.64 0.33
CA ASP A 347 -27.80 10.98 0.68
C ASP A 347 -26.43 11.33 0.08
N GLY A 348 -25.86 10.45 -0.75
CA GLY A 348 -24.54 10.61 -1.37
C GLY A 348 -23.37 10.24 -0.46
N SER A 349 -23.61 9.79 0.76
CA SER A 349 -22.58 9.33 1.68
C SER A 349 -22.28 7.83 1.53
N ARG A 350 -21.26 7.36 2.25
CA ARG A 350 -20.89 5.96 2.39
C ARG A 350 -20.75 5.62 3.86
N GLN A 351 -21.08 4.37 4.21
CA GLN A 351 -21.04 3.89 5.59
C GLN A 351 -20.36 2.53 5.69
N ILE A 352 -19.54 2.38 6.73
CA ILE A 352 -18.94 1.10 7.13
C ILE A 352 -19.17 0.95 8.62
N ILE A 353 -19.52 -0.25 9.06
CA ILE A 353 -19.65 -0.63 10.46
C ILE A 353 -18.58 -1.67 10.76
N ILE A 354 -17.69 -1.31 11.68
CA ILE A 354 -16.54 -2.13 12.06
C ILE A 354 -16.83 -2.80 13.39
N GLY A 355 -16.83 -4.13 13.42
CA GLY A 355 -16.91 -4.92 14.65
C GLY A 355 -15.52 -5.18 15.22
N LEU A 356 -15.20 -4.62 16.38
CA LEU A 356 -13.86 -4.70 16.98
C LEU A 356 -13.76 -5.85 17.99
N GLY A 357 -12.98 -6.89 17.67
CA GLY A 357 -12.72 -8.01 18.58
C GLY A 357 -13.47 -9.29 18.22
N ALA A 358 -13.46 -9.67 16.94
CA ALA A 358 -14.09 -10.86 16.37
C ALA A 358 -15.61 -10.92 16.60
N ILE A 359 -16.26 -9.77 16.57
CA ILE A 359 -17.72 -9.68 16.69
C ILE A 359 -18.36 -10.33 15.47
N PRO A 360 -19.35 -11.23 15.64
CA PRO A 360 -20.12 -11.78 14.52
C PRO A 360 -21.00 -10.68 13.91
N LYS A 361 -21.21 -10.72 12.60
CA LYS A 361 -22.07 -9.75 11.92
C LYS A 361 -23.49 -9.80 12.48
N PRO A 362 -24.04 -8.71 13.02
CA PRO A 362 -25.45 -8.63 13.37
C PRO A 362 -26.35 -8.75 12.13
N ASP A 363 -27.46 -9.49 12.23
CA ASP A 363 -28.33 -9.82 11.09
C ASP A 363 -28.93 -8.59 10.39
N PHE A 364 -29.22 -7.54 11.14
CA PHE A 364 -29.80 -6.30 10.61
C PHE A 364 -28.79 -5.42 9.86
N ILE A 365 -27.49 -5.75 9.90
CA ILE A 365 -26.44 -4.99 9.20
C ILE A 365 -26.23 -5.57 7.79
N PRO A 366 -26.34 -4.75 6.73
CA PRO A 366 -26.03 -5.16 5.36
C PRO A 366 -24.61 -5.72 5.21
N GLU A 367 -24.45 -6.74 4.36
CA GLU A 367 -23.16 -7.40 4.13
C GLU A 367 -22.10 -6.43 3.60
N ASP A 368 -22.50 -5.55 2.68
CA ASP A 368 -21.66 -4.56 2.01
C ASP A 368 -21.30 -3.35 2.89
N GLN A 369 -21.78 -3.31 4.13
CA GLN A 369 -21.43 -2.30 5.13
C GLN A 369 -20.63 -2.88 6.30
N TRP A 370 -20.44 -4.19 6.38
CA TRP A 370 -19.84 -4.83 7.54
C TRP A 370 -18.35 -5.13 7.38
N LEU A 371 -17.56 -4.81 8.41
CA LEU A 371 -16.17 -5.25 8.54
C LEU A 371 -15.91 -5.79 9.94
N SER A 372 -15.87 -7.11 10.11
CA SER A 372 -15.40 -7.70 11.38
C SER A 372 -13.87 -7.78 11.40
N VAL A 373 -13.25 -7.32 12.48
CA VAL A 373 -11.81 -7.44 12.73
C VAL A 373 -11.55 -8.22 14.01
N GLU A 374 -10.53 -9.08 14.01
CA GLU A 374 -10.20 -9.96 15.14
C GLU A 374 -9.70 -9.18 16.36
N HIS A 375 -9.01 -8.06 16.12
CA HIS A 375 -8.38 -7.28 17.18
C HIS A 375 -9.33 -6.24 17.78
N LYS A 376 -9.19 -6.02 19.09
CA LYS A 376 -9.99 -5.04 19.85
C LYS A 376 -9.51 -3.60 19.71
N GLU A 377 -8.26 -3.41 19.29
CA GLU A 377 -7.60 -2.12 19.17
C GLU A 377 -6.62 -2.17 18.00
N GLY A 378 -6.44 -1.05 17.32
CA GLY A 378 -5.56 -0.96 16.16
C GLY A 378 -5.58 0.42 15.51
N ILE A 379 -5.17 0.45 14.25
CA ILE A 379 -5.09 1.65 13.42
C ILE A 379 -5.85 1.40 12.13
N LEU A 380 -6.75 2.30 11.77
CA LEU A 380 -7.30 2.35 10.42
C LEU A 380 -6.38 3.21 9.56
N VAL A 381 -5.95 2.68 8.42
CA VAL A 381 -5.15 3.40 7.43
C VAL A 381 -5.99 3.60 6.18
N MET A 382 -6.24 4.86 5.83
CA MET A 382 -6.88 5.25 4.59
C MET A 382 -5.83 5.66 3.56
N ARG A 383 -5.99 5.21 2.32
CA ARG A 383 -5.13 5.55 1.19
C ARG A 383 -5.95 6.30 0.17
N ASN A 384 -5.48 7.47 -0.25
CA ASN A 384 -6.04 8.20 -1.39
C ASN A 384 -4.97 8.25 -2.49
N ILE A 385 -5.17 7.54 -3.59
CA ILE A 385 -4.17 7.38 -4.67
C ILE A 385 -4.52 8.28 -5.85
N LEU A 386 -3.52 8.98 -6.39
CA LEU A 386 -3.62 9.89 -7.54
C LEU A 386 -4.80 10.86 -7.40
N ILE A 387 -4.71 11.70 -6.38
CA ILE A 387 -5.69 12.76 -6.12
C ILE A 387 -5.61 13.80 -7.25
N SER A 388 -6.77 14.13 -7.82
CA SER A 388 -6.92 15.17 -8.81
C SER A 388 -6.42 16.51 -8.25
N PRO A 389 -5.62 17.29 -9.01
CA PRO A 389 -5.13 18.59 -8.56
C PRO A 389 -6.24 19.57 -8.16
N ASN A 390 -7.45 19.39 -8.71
CA ASN A 390 -8.63 20.23 -8.50
C ASN A 390 -9.53 19.74 -7.36
N TYR A 391 -9.25 18.57 -6.77
CA TYR A 391 -10.02 18.07 -5.65
C TYR A 391 -9.61 18.80 -4.36
N PRO A 392 -10.54 19.46 -3.64
CA PRO A 392 -10.20 20.24 -2.45
C PRO A 392 -9.75 19.38 -1.25
N GLY A 393 -10.01 18.08 -1.26
CA GLY A 393 -9.54 17.13 -0.23
C GLY A 393 -8.15 16.54 -0.53
N ASP A 394 -7.26 17.29 -1.18
CA ASP A 394 -5.87 16.86 -1.39
C ASP A 394 -5.02 17.09 -0.14
N PHE A 395 -4.97 16.06 0.71
CA PHE A 395 -4.22 16.08 1.97
C PHE A 395 -2.70 16.26 1.82
N ARG A 396 -2.14 16.10 0.60
CA ARG A 396 -0.73 16.40 0.36
C ARG A 396 -0.42 17.89 0.49
N LYS A 397 -1.43 18.73 0.19
CA LYS A 397 -1.38 20.19 0.26
C LYS A 397 -1.79 20.74 1.65
N MET A 398 -2.16 19.86 2.57
CA MET A 398 -2.57 20.22 3.93
C MET A 398 -1.43 19.94 4.93
N PRO A 399 -1.38 20.64 6.07
CA PRO A 399 -0.37 20.39 7.10
C PRO A 399 -0.37 18.93 7.61
N PRO A 400 0.78 18.38 8.04
CA PRO A 400 0.85 17.09 8.71
C PRO A 400 0.12 17.11 10.06
N GLY A 401 -0.20 15.92 10.58
CA GLY A 401 -0.76 15.76 11.92
C GLY A 401 -2.29 15.78 11.94
N THR A 402 -2.87 16.19 13.06
CA THR A 402 -4.33 16.18 13.24
C THR A 402 -5.04 17.01 12.17
N ILE A 403 -6.02 16.42 11.51
CA ILE A 403 -6.80 17.10 10.49
C ILE A 403 -7.69 18.15 11.15
N THR A 404 -7.60 19.38 10.64
CA THR A 404 -8.34 20.53 11.15
C THR A 404 -9.85 20.38 10.90
N PRO A 405 -10.73 20.93 11.76
CA PRO A 405 -12.18 20.83 11.59
C PRO A 405 -12.71 21.29 10.22
N GLU A 406 -12.05 22.26 9.57
CA GLU A 406 -12.43 22.73 8.23
C GLU A 406 -12.20 21.68 7.11
N ASN A 407 -11.20 20.83 7.28
CA ASN A 407 -10.73 19.83 6.31
C ASN A 407 -11.26 18.43 6.67
N ASP A 408 -11.73 18.25 7.89
CA ASP A 408 -12.28 16.99 8.37
C ASP A 408 -13.47 16.53 7.52
N LYS A 409 -14.21 17.43 6.86
CA LYS A 409 -15.27 17.08 5.90
C LYS A 409 -14.86 16.08 4.80
N PHE A 410 -13.56 15.95 4.52
CA PHE A 410 -13.00 15.01 3.54
C PHE A 410 -12.55 13.66 4.14
N THR A 411 -12.79 13.42 5.43
CA THR A 411 -12.47 12.18 6.14
C THR A 411 -13.75 11.45 6.62
N PRO A 412 -13.66 10.14 6.91
CA PRO A 412 -14.67 9.40 7.66
C PRO A 412 -14.95 10.00 9.05
N GLY A 413 -16.17 10.45 9.32
CA GLY A 413 -16.62 10.70 10.71
C GLY A 413 -16.91 9.36 11.40
N GLY A 414 -16.68 9.27 12.72
CA GLY A 414 -16.84 8.01 13.46
C GLY A 414 -17.68 8.12 14.73
N VAL A 415 -18.53 7.12 14.98
CA VAL A 415 -19.30 6.93 16.22
C VAL A 415 -19.07 5.53 16.77
N TYR A 416 -18.67 5.44 18.04
CA TYR A 416 -18.66 4.17 18.75
C TYR A 416 -20.04 3.90 19.36
N CYS A 417 -20.49 2.66 19.29
CA CYS A 417 -21.76 2.24 19.89
C CYS A 417 -21.77 0.73 20.20
N THR A 418 -22.80 0.31 20.92
CA THR A 418 -23.19 -1.09 21.10
C THR A 418 -24.04 -1.58 19.92
N ILE A 419 -24.18 -2.90 19.76
CA ILE A 419 -25.10 -3.50 18.79
C ILE A 419 -26.54 -3.04 19.04
N LYS A 420 -26.95 -2.94 20.31
CA LYS A 420 -28.31 -2.50 20.70
C LYS A 420 -28.59 -1.05 20.32
N GLU A 421 -27.63 -0.16 20.52
CA GLU A 421 -27.77 1.25 20.14
C GLU A 421 -27.91 1.42 18.63
N LEU A 422 -27.11 0.70 17.84
CA LEU A 422 -27.21 0.73 16.37
C LEU A 422 -28.54 0.12 15.88
N ALA A 423 -29.01 -0.96 16.50
CA ALA A 423 -30.30 -1.56 16.16
C ALA A 423 -31.47 -0.60 16.40
N ASN A 424 -31.41 0.18 17.48
CA ASN A 424 -32.45 1.16 17.83
C ASN A 424 -32.35 2.46 17.00
N ASN A 425 -31.16 2.77 16.48
CA ASN A 425 -30.92 3.95 15.66
C ASN A 425 -29.92 3.61 14.53
N PRO A 426 -30.40 3.05 13.40
CA PRO A 426 -29.55 2.73 12.25
C PRO A 426 -28.80 3.94 11.67
N ASP A 427 -29.36 5.13 11.93
CA ASP A 427 -28.85 6.43 11.50
C ASP A 427 -27.92 7.08 12.56
N ILE A 428 -27.43 6.33 13.55
CA ILE A 428 -26.53 6.88 14.58
C ILE A 428 -25.25 7.48 13.98
N GLY A 429 -24.78 6.94 12.85
CA GLY A 429 -23.66 7.48 12.08
C GLY A 429 -24.01 8.65 11.16
N LEU A 430 -25.30 8.95 10.95
CA LEU A 430 -25.80 9.95 9.98
C LEU A 430 -25.69 11.39 10.46
N THR A 431 -25.67 11.64 11.76
CA THR A 431 -25.65 13.02 12.28
C THR A 431 -24.23 13.59 12.35
N ARG A 432 -23.56 13.72 11.19
CA ARG A 432 -22.27 14.42 11.07
C ARG A 432 -22.33 15.86 11.63
N GLU A 433 -23.49 16.50 11.50
CA GLU A 433 -23.77 17.83 12.09
C GLU A 433 -23.76 17.85 13.62
N LYS A 434 -24.10 16.73 14.29
CA LYS A 434 -23.97 16.59 15.76
C LYS A 434 -22.53 16.27 16.17
N LEU A 435 -21.79 15.51 15.36
CA LEU A 435 -20.37 15.20 15.60
C LEU A 435 -19.48 16.46 15.56
N ILE A 436 -19.74 17.38 14.63
CA ILE A 436 -18.98 18.64 14.51
C ILE A 436 -19.37 19.65 15.61
N LYS A 437 -20.63 19.67 16.07
CA LYS A 437 -21.10 20.63 17.11
C LYS A 437 -20.44 20.41 18.48
N ASN A 438 -20.04 19.19 18.81
CA ASN A 438 -19.45 18.86 20.11
C ASN A 438 -17.93 19.12 20.20
N LEU A 439 -17.26 19.50 19.10
CA LEU A 439 -15.86 19.95 19.10
C LEU A 439 -15.72 21.48 19.27
N LYS A 440 -16.84 22.20 19.35
CA LYS A 440 -16.91 23.66 19.60
C LYS A 440 -17.35 24.03 21.03
N LYS A 441 -17.36 23.06 21.94
CA LYS A 441 -17.48 23.24 23.39
C LYS A 441 -16.27 22.61 24.04
#